data_AF-A0A075HQE8-F1
#
_entry.id   AF-A0A075HQE8-F1
#
_cell.length_a   1.000
_cell.length_b   1.000
_cell.length_c   1.000
_cell.angle_alpha   90.00
_cell.angle_beta   90.00
_cell.angle_gamma   90.00
#
_symmetry.space_group_name_H-M   'P 1'
#
loop_
_entity.id
_entity.type
_entity.pdbx_description
1 polymer ?
#
loop_
_entity_poly.entity_id
_entity_poly.type
_entity_poly.pdbx_seq_one_letter_code
_entity_poly.pdbx_strand_id
1 'polypeptide(L)'
;MLLHFIFVIKEKELGQRNAEFEYIKKMAEFFKIWIKTKFSLDFDIRCDEMITKPRIILQRLDTHSLLKDHRERGDDIYHFYLCHFRPLWTDCTCEGYHAENFGMMRWEKPKNQDDTLFLAEKNCTVVSHEILHELLRKSGYKRFIEDVHEVWQKHIFGDLPFEQYGINFKPTTKKPSFLTSDTKLFEL
;
A
#
# COMPACT_ATOMS: atom_id res chain seq x y z
N MET A 1 -11.36 8.70 9.68
CA MET A 1 -10.97 9.02 8.28
C MET A 1 -11.23 7.81 7.40
N LEU A 2 -11.38 7.94 6.08
CA LEU A 2 -11.53 6.77 5.20
C LEU A 2 -10.22 6.46 4.48
N LEU A 3 -9.74 5.22 4.59
CA LEU A 3 -8.68 4.65 3.76
C LEU A 3 -9.31 3.68 2.76
N HIS A 4 -9.28 4.04 1.49
CA HIS A 4 -9.92 3.31 0.41
C HIS A 4 -8.86 2.65 -0.48
N PHE A 5 -8.71 1.33 -0.34
CA PHE A 5 -7.85 0.54 -1.22
C PHE A 5 -8.56 0.23 -2.54
N ILE A 6 -7.92 0.57 -3.65
CA ILE A 6 -8.45 0.42 -5.00
C ILE A 6 -7.57 -0.57 -5.75
N PHE A 7 -8.08 -1.76 -6.04
CA PHE A 7 -7.36 -2.76 -6.82
C PHE A 7 -7.55 -2.49 -8.32
N VAL A 8 -6.49 -2.02 -8.99
CA VAL A 8 -6.56 -1.68 -10.40
C VAL A 8 -6.33 -2.95 -11.21
N ILE A 9 -7.37 -3.44 -11.87
CA ILE A 9 -7.38 -4.72 -12.58
C ILE A 9 -7.60 -4.51 -14.07
N LYS A 10 -6.94 -5.31 -14.93
CA LYS A 10 -7.25 -5.31 -16.36
C LYS A 10 -8.54 -6.07 -16.58
N GLU A 11 -9.41 -5.58 -17.47
CA GLU A 11 -10.68 -6.23 -17.81
C GLU A 11 -10.52 -7.71 -18.17
N LYS A 12 -9.45 -8.05 -18.92
CA LYS A 12 -9.12 -9.43 -19.31
C LYS A 12 -8.72 -10.36 -18.14
N GLU A 13 -8.44 -9.80 -16.96
CA GLU A 13 -8.02 -10.52 -15.75
C GLU A 13 -9.15 -10.57 -14.70
N LEU A 14 -10.31 -9.96 -15.01
CA LEU A 14 -11.46 -9.95 -14.11
C LEU A 14 -11.91 -11.38 -13.81
N GLY A 15 -12.18 -11.68 -12.54
CA GLY A 15 -12.52 -13.02 -12.05
C GLY A 15 -11.33 -13.97 -11.89
N GLN A 16 -10.14 -13.65 -12.44
CA GLN A 16 -8.94 -14.50 -12.33
C GLN A 16 -8.05 -14.12 -11.14
N ARG A 17 -8.29 -12.97 -10.51
CA ARG A 17 -7.47 -12.41 -9.43
C ARG A 17 -8.22 -12.32 -8.09
N ASN A 18 -9.30 -13.11 -7.93
CA ASN A 18 -10.15 -13.08 -6.75
C ASN A 18 -9.36 -13.39 -5.46
N ALA A 19 -8.43 -14.35 -5.49
CA ALA A 19 -7.60 -14.68 -4.34
C ALA A 19 -6.75 -13.48 -3.86
N GLU A 20 -6.23 -12.70 -4.81
CA GLU A 20 -5.46 -11.49 -4.50
C GLU A 20 -6.37 -10.39 -3.95
N PHE A 21 -7.57 -10.22 -4.50
CA PHE A 21 -8.53 -9.25 -3.98
C PHE A 21 -9.02 -9.62 -2.56
N GLU A 22 -9.20 -10.91 -2.27
CA GLU A 22 -9.50 -11.37 -0.90
C GLU A 22 -8.33 -11.15 0.06
N TYR A 23 -7.08 -11.29 -0.42
CA TYR A 23 -5.91 -10.90 0.37
C TYR A 23 -5.90 -9.39 0.63
N ILE A 24 -6.19 -8.56 -0.37
CA ILE A 24 -6.24 -7.09 -0.23
C ILE A 24 -7.27 -6.67 0.82
N LYS A 25 -8.45 -7.29 0.86
CA LYS A 25 -9.46 -7.02 1.90
C LYS A 25 -8.92 -7.32 3.30
N LYS A 26 -8.26 -8.47 3.47
CA LYS A 26 -7.64 -8.84 4.77
C LYS A 26 -6.49 -7.90 5.13
N MET A 27 -5.68 -7.51 4.15
CA MET A 27 -4.58 -6.55 4.32
C MET A 27 -5.11 -5.16 4.70
N ALA A 28 -6.23 -4.72 4.14
CA ALA A 28 -6.87 -3.46 4.51
C ALA A 28 -7.35 -3.47 5.96
N GLU A 29 -8.00 -4.56 6.42
CA GLU A 29 -8.39 -4.73 7.82
C GLU A 29 -7.18 -4.79 8.75
N PHE A 30 -6.11 -5.45 8.31
CA PHE A 30 -4.84 -5.43 9.02
C PHE A 30 -4.32 -4.00 9.18
N PHE A 31 -4.24 -3.21 8.11
CA PHE A 31 -3.76 -1.83 8.18
C PHE A 31 -4.66 -0.94 9.03
N LYS A 32 -5.98 -1.13 9.03
CA LYS A 32 -6.87 -0.46 9.99
C LYS A 32 -6.43 -0.65 11.43
N ILE A 33 -6.20 -1.90 11.83
CA ILE A 33 -5.78 -2.26 13.19
C ILE A 33 -4.38 -1.74 13.48
N TRP A 34 -3.45 -1.91 12.53
CA TRP A 34 -2.07 -1.46 12.66
C TRP A 34 -1.98 0.07 12.83
N ILE A 35 -2.68 0.84 11.98
CA ILE A 35 -2.74 2.30 12.07
C ILE A 35 -3.27 2.73 13.44
N LYS A 36 -4.39 2.14 13.88
CA LYS A 36 -4.98 2.45 15.20
C LYS A 36 -4.03 2.13 16.34
N THR A 37 -3.31 1.01 16.27
CA THR A 37 -2.41 0.54 17.33
C THR A 37 -1.12 1.37 17.39
N LYS A 38 -0.55 1.72 16.24
CA LYS A 38 0.76 2.37 16.15
C LYS A 38 0.69 3.89 16.19
N PHE A 39 -0.40 4.48 15.72
CA PHE A 39 -0.53 5.94 15.56
C PHE A 39 -1.74 6.52 16.30
N SER A 40 -2.55 5.69 16.97
CA SER A 40 -3.80 6.13 17.63
C SER A 40 -4.79 6.85 16.69
N LEU A 41 -4.72 6.56 15.38
CA LEU A 41 -5.61 7.13 14.37
C LEU A 41 -6.72 6.13 14.00
N ASP A 42 -7.97 6.60 13.93
CA ASP A 42 -9.11 5.76 13.55
C ASP A 42 -9.46 5.94 12.07
N PHE A 43 -9.30 4.85 11.31
CA PHE A 43 -9.64 4.77 9.90
C PHE A 43 -10.77 3.77 9.69
N ASP A 44 -11.79 4.20 8.97
CA ASP A 44 -12.66 3.29 8.25
C ASP A 44 -11.91 2.78 7.01
N ILE A 45 -12.21 1.56 6.60
CA ILE A 45 -11.63 0.99 5.40
C ILE A 45 -12.68 0.68 4.36
N ARG A 46 -12.28 0.78 3.11
CA ARG A 46 -13.05 0.31 1.97
C ARG A 46 -12.11 -0.35 0.98
N CYS A 47 -12.61 -1.35 0.28
CA CYS A 47 -11.91 -1.97 -0.85
C CYS A 47 -12.84 -2.03 -2.05
N ASP A 48 -12.35 -1.61 -3.22
CA ASP A 48 -13.03 -1.83 -4.50
C ASP A 48 -12.05 -2.19 -5.61
N GLU A 49 -12.59 -2.55 -6.77
CA GLU A 49 -11.81 -2.85 -7.98
C GLU A 49 -12.04 -1.74 -9.01
N MET A 50 -10.96 -1.21 -9.57
CA MET A 50 -11.00 -0.31 -10.72
C MET A 50 -10.66 -1.10 -11.98
N ILE A 51 -11.68 -1.37 -12.79
CA ILE A 51 -11.53 -2.13 -14.04
C ILE A 51 -10.95 -1.23 -15.13
N THR A 52 -9.85 -1.66 -15.73
CA THR A 52 -9.14 -0.96 -16.78
C THR A 52 -9.31 -1.69 -18.11
N LYS A 53 -9.90 -1.00 -19.08
CA LYS A 53 -10.08 -1.52 -20.45
C LYS A 53 -8.74 -1.58 -21.19
N PRO A 54 -8.57 -2.48 -22.18
CA PRO A 54 -7.44 -2.44 -23.09
C PRO A 54 -7.36 -1.06 -23.78
N ARG A 55 -6.17 -0.46 -23.80
CA ARG A 55 -5.93 0.87 -24.39
C ARG A 55 -4.73 0.83 -25.32
N ILE A 56 -4.76 1.68 -26.36
CA ILE A 56 -3.61 1.91 -27.25
C ILE A 56 -2.48 2.55 -26.41
N ILE A 57 -1.21 2.37 -26.80
CA ILE A 57 -0.01 2.81 -26.04
C ILE A 57 -0.10 4.29 -25.58
N LEU A 58 -0.69 5.18 -26.39
CA LEU A 58 -0.88 6.61 -26.09
C LEU A 58 -1.99 6.91 -25.06
N GLN A 59 -2.85 5.95 -24.75
CA GLN A 59 -3.95 6.08 -23.78
C GLN A 59 -3.67 5.30 -22.48
N ARG A 60 -2.42 4.84 -22.28
CA ARG A 60 -2.03 4.01 -21.16
C ARG A 60 -2.42 4.68 -19.84
N LEU A 61 -3.04 3.90 -18.95
CA LEU A 61 -3.33 4.36 -17.60
C LEU A 61 -2.02 4.74 -16.89
N ASP A 62 -2.00 5.91 -16.28
CA ASP A 62 -0.85 6.52 -15.64
C ASP A 62 -1.25 7.21 -14.33
N THR A 63 -0.28 7.78 -13.63
CA THR A 63 -0.49 8.51 -12.37
C THR A 63 -1.47 9.68 -12.55
N HIS A 64 -1.44 10.40 -13.68
CA HIS A 64 -2.38 11.49 -13.95
C HIS A 64 -3.84 11.01 -14.00
N SER A 65 -4.08 9.88 -14.65
CA SER A 65 -5.40 9.26 -14.70
C SER A 65 -5.91 8.86 -13.31
N LEU A 66 -5.04 8.35 -12.44
CA LEU A 66 -5.38 8.02 -11.05
C LEU A 66 -5.65 9.28 -10.21
N LEU A 67 -4.87 10.35 -10.38
CA LEU A 67 -5.11 11.63 -9.70
C LEU A 67 -6.43 12.27 -10.10
N LYS A 68 -6.90 12.04 -11.34
CA LYS A 68 -8.24 12.45 -11.76
C LYS A 68 -9.32 11.63 -11.06
N ASP A 69 -9.20 10.30 -11.07
CA ASP A 69 -10.13 9.40 -10.38
C ASP A 69 -10.18 9.68 -8.87
N HIS A 70 -9.04 9.98 -8.24
CA HIS A 70 -8.94 10.40 -6.84
C HIS A 70 -9.82 11.63 -6.55
N ARG A 71 -9.70 12.69 -7.34
CA ARG A 71 -10.53 13.92 -7.21
C ARG A 71 -12.00 13.64 -7.39
N GLU A 72 -12.35 12.80 -8.36
CA GLU A 72 -13.75 12.42 -8.63
C GLU A 72 -14.36 11.60 -7.48
N ARG A 73 -13.54 10.84 -6.74
CA ARG A 73 -13.97 10.05 -5.58
C ARG A 73 -14.00 10.83 -4.28
N GLY A 74 -13.29 11.96 -4.20
CA GLY A 74 -13.24 12.85 -3.04
C GLY A 74 -11.81 13.03 -2.52
N ASP A 75 -11.33 14.27 -2.54
CA ASP A 75 -9.97 14.64 -2.13
C ASP A 75 -9.73 14.53 -0.61
N ASP A 76 -10.80 14.39 0.19
CA ASP A 76 -10.74 14.20 1.65
C ASP A 76 -10.60 12.73 2.07
N ILE A 77 -10.76 11.80 1.11
CA ILE A 77 -10.60 10.36 1.31
C ILE A 77 -9.18 9.96 0.95
N TYR A 78 -8.52 9.21 1.83
CA TYR A 78 -7.22 8.65 1.52
C TYR A 78 -7.39 7.46 0.56
N HIS A 79 -7.09 7.66 -0.72
CA HIS A 79 -7.16 6.64 -1.74
C HIS A 79 -5.80 5.95 -1.95
N PHE A 80 -5.79 4.63 -1.94
CA PHE A 80 -4.59 3.82 -2.12
C PHE A 80 -4.72 2.86 -3.31
N TYR A 81 -4.01 3.14 -4.40
CA TYR A 81 -4.13 2.42 -5.67
C TYR A 81 -3.10 1.30 -5.81
N LEU A 82 -3.58 0.06 -5.92
CA LEU A 82 -2.78 -1.14 -6.12
C LEU A 82 -2.73 -1.46 -7.63
N CYS A 83 -1.67 -0.99 -8.29
CA CYS A 83 -1.61 -0.83 -9.74
C CYS A 83 -0.91 -1.98 -10.48
N HIS A 84 -1.36 -2.35 -11.68
CA HIS A 84 -0.61 -3.28 -12.56
C HIS A 84 0.54 -2.62 -13.34
N PHE A 85 0.87 -1.36 -13.03
CA PHE A 85 1.90 -0.55 -13.64
C PHE A 85 2.64 0.27 -12.59
N ARG A 86 3.87 0.68 -12.90
CA ARG A 86 4.69 1.52 -12.03
C ARG A 86 4.31 2.99 -12.18
N PRO A 87 4.43 3.80 -11.11
CA PRO A 87 4.38 5.25 -11.27
C PRO A 87 5.45 5.71 -12.27
N LEU A 88 5.14 6.72 -13.07
CA LEU A 88 6.09 7.26 -14.07
C LEU A 88 7.28 7.97 -13.42
N TRP A 89 7.07 8.49 -12.21
CA TRP A 89 8.07 9.09 -11.36
C TRP A 89 7.81 8.62 -9.93
N THR A 90 8.88 8.22 -9.26
CA THR A 90 8.86 7.83 -7.84
C THR A 90 9.99 8.56 -7.14
N ASP A 91 9.73 8.95 -5.91
CA ASP A 91 10.65 9.60 -5.00
C ASP A 91 11.47 8.57 -4.18
N CYS A 92 11.16 7.27 -4.30
CA CYS A 92 11.77 6.21 -3.53
C CYS A 92 12.00 4.93 -4.36
N THR A 93 12.88 4.05 -3.91
CA THR A 93 13.18 2.78 -4.59
C THR A 93 12.09 1.71 -4.42
N CYS A 94 11.04 1.99 -3.64
CA CYS A 94 9.96 1.07 -3.28
C CYS A 94 8.95 0.79 -4.41
N GLU A 95 9.09 1.41 -5.58
CA GLU A 95 8.11 1.36 -6.69
C GLU A 95 6.70 1.91 -6.33
N GLY A 96 6.64 2.81 -5.35
CA GLY A 96 5.44 3.53 -4.93
C GLY A 96 5.49 5.03 -5.23
N TYR A 97 4.37 5.71 -4.99
CA TYR A 97 4.26 7.16 -5.08
C TYR A 97 3.17 7.64 -4.12
N HIS A 98 3.49 8.67 -3.35
CA HIS A 98 2.57 9.29 -2.42
C HIS A 98 2.33 10.78 -2.75
N ALA A 99 1.14 11.25 -2.37
CA ALA A 99 0.76 12.65 -2.29
C ALA A 99 -0.29 12.81 -1.19
N GLU A 100 -0.76 14.03 -0.94
CA GLU A 100 -1.82 14.25 0.05
C GLU A 100 -3.07 13.42 -0.25
N ASN A 101 -3.51 12.61 0.72
CA ASN A 101 -4.64 11.68 0.60
C ASN A 101 -4.55 10.72 -0.61
N PHE A 102 -3.36 10.50 -1.15
CA PHE A 102 -3.15 9.65 -2.32
C PHE A 102 -1.91 8.78 -2.13
N GLY A 103 -2.06 7.48 -2.36
CA GLY A 103 -0.97 6.54 -2.42
C GLY A 103 -1.15 5.63 -3.62
N MET A 104 -0.06 5.23 -4.25
CA MET A 104 -0.09 4.16 -5.25
C MET A 104 1.17 3.32 -5.17
N MET A 105 1.05 2.06 -5.57
CA MET A 105 2.20 1.19 -5.77
C MET A 105 1.91 0.16 -6.86
N ARG A 106 2.98 -0.38 -7.46
CA ARG A 106 2.85 -1.42 -8.47
C ARG A 106 2.64 -2.80 -7.85
N TRP A 107 1.40 -3.29 -7.83
CA TRP A 107 1.04 -4.58 -7.26
C TRP A 107 1.75 -5.74 -7.98
N GLU A 108 2.58 -6.45 -7.22
CA GLU A 108 3.29 -7.63 -7.67
C GLU A 108 2.40 -8.87 -7.56
N LYS A 109 2.13 -9.50 -8.71
CA LYS A 109 1.35 -10.72 -8.81
C LYS A 109 2.22 -11.93 -8.41
N PRO A 110 1.80 -12.77 -7.46
CA PRO A 110 2.53 -13.98 -7.12
C PRO A 110 2.46 -15.01 -8.25
N LYS A 111 3.50 -15.84 -8.38
CA LYS A 111 3.50 -16.96 -9.35
C LYS A 111 2.46 -18.03 -8.99
N ASN A 112 2.27 -18.26 -7.69
CA ASN A 112 1.31 -19.19 -7.12
C ASN A 112 0.28 -18.41 -6.31
N GLN A 113 -1.02 -18.68 -6.49
CA GLN A 113 -2.09 -17.87 -5.87
C GLN A 113 -2.10 -17.94 -4.33
N ASP A 114 -1.56 -19.01 -3.75
CA ASP A 114 -1.50 -19.21 -2.29
C ASP A 114 -0.23 -18.64 -1.64
N ASP A 115 0.64 -17.98 -2.41
CA ASP A 115 1.91 -17.44 -1.91
C ASP A 115 1.71 -16.14 -1.12
N THR A 116 1.11 -16.30 0.07
CA THR A 116 0.82 -15.21 0.99
C THR A 116 2.09 -14.52 1.48
N LEU A 117 3.21 -15.26 1.58
CA LEU A 117 4.49 -14.68 2.01
C LEU A 117 5.03 -13.73 0.95
N PHE A 118 4.98 -14.12 -0.33
CA PHE A 118 5.33 -13.23 -1.43
C PHE A 118 4.49 -11.95 -1.41
N LEU A 119 3.17 -12.06 -1.22
CA LEU A 119 2.29 -10.89 -1.13
C LEU A 119 2.66 -9.98 0.04
N ALA A 120 3.00 -10.56 1.20
CA ALA A 120 3.46 -9.80 2.36
C ALA A 120 4.78 -9.06 2.06
N GLU A 121 5.78 -9.77 1.52
CA GLU A 121 7.12 -9.25 1.28
C GLU A 121 7.17 -8.20 0.17
N LYS A 122 6.37 -8.38 -0.89
CA LYS A 122 6.41 -7.52 -2.08
C LYS A 122 5.38 -6.40 -2.09
N ASN A 123 4.21 -6.64 -1.52
CA ASN A 123 3.13 -5.65 -1.55
C ASN A 123 2.89 -5.02 -0.19
N CYS A 124 2.76 -5.80 0.89
CA CYS A 124 2.42 -5.27 2.21
C CYS A 124 3.50 -4.32 2.76
N THR A 125 4.78 -4.64 2.55
CA THR A 125 5.92 -3.76 2.89
C THR A 125 5.83 -2.41 2.18
N VAL A 126 5.59 -2.39 0.86
CA VAL A 126 5.46 -1.16 0.07
C VAL A 126 4.21 -0.38 0.47
N VAL A 127 3.07 -1.05 0.69
CA VAL A 127 1.85 -0.41 1.21
C VAL A 127 2.14 0.29 2.54
N SER A 128 2.86 -0.38 3.45
CA SER A 128 3.20 0.23 4.74
C SER A 128 4.10 1.46 4.58
N HIS A 129 5.05 1.42 3.66
CA HIS A 129 5.94 2.55 3.36
C HIS A 129 5.16 3.77 2.85
N GLU A 130 4.30 3.57 1.85
CA GLU A 130 3.50 4.65 1.27
C GLU A 130 2.46 5.21 2.26
N ILE A 131 1.87 4.33 3.09
CA ILE A 131 0.95 4.77 4.16
C ILE A 131 1.68 5.61 5.21
N LEU A 132 2.91 5.25 5.58
CA LEU A 132 3.67 5.99 6.58
C LEU A 132 3.87 7.46 6.20
N HIS A 133 4.17 7.73 4.93
CA HIS A 133 4.27 9.11 4.43
C HIS A 133 3.03 9.92 4.78
N GLU A 134 1.84 9.38 4.52
CA GLU A 134 0.59 10.09 4.78
C GLU A 134 0.25 10.18 6.28
N LEU A 135 0.49 9.13 7.06
CA LEU A 135 0.23 9.15 8.51
C LEU A 135 1.11 10.18 9.22
N LEU A 136 2.40 10.21 8.91
CA LEU A 136 3.36 11.14 9.48
C LEU A 136 3.12 12.58 9.01
N ARG A 137 2.74 12.77 7.74
CA ARG A 137 2.31 14.09 7.25
C ARG A 137 1.13 14.61 8.05
N LYS A 138 0.12 13.78 8.29
CA LYS A 138 -1.08 14.16 9.07
C LYS A 138 -0.80 14.43 10.55
N SER A 139 0.21 13.79 11.14
CA SER A 139 0.63 14.10 12.52
C SER A 139 1.43 15.40 12.62
N GLY A 140 1.80 16.02 11.49
CA GLY A 140 2.65 17.21 11.45
C GLY A 140 4.14 16.90 11.63
N TYR A 141 4.54 15.64 11.47
CA TYR A 141 5.94 15.22 11.55
C TYR A 141 6.75 15.86 10.41
N LYS A 142 7.74 16.69 10.73
CA LYS A 142 8.39 17.58 9.75
C LYS A 142 9.25 16.85 8.71
N ARG A 143 9.92 15.77 9.10
CA ARG A 143 10.90 15.04 8.27
C ARG A 143 10.32 13.74 7.72
N PHE A 144 9.01 13.71 7.48
CA PHE A 144 8.30 12.47 7.20
C PHE A 144 8.81 11.79 5.92
N ILE A 145 9.18 12.57 4.90
CA ILE A 145 9.71 12.03 3.65
C ILE A 145 11.07 11.38 3.90
N GLU A 146 12.01 12.14 4.48
CA GLU A 146 13.40 11.70 4.66
C GLU A 146 13.48 10.49 5.59
N ASP A 147 12.77 10.51 6.71
CA ASP A 147 12.91 9.50 7.74
C ASP A 147 12.18 8.21 7.32
N VAL A 148 11.05 8.29 6.60
CA VAL A 148 10.40 7.10 5.99
C VAL A 148 11.32 6.45 4.96
N HIS A 149 12.00 7.25 4.15
CA HIS A 149 12.99 6.75 3.20
C HIS A 149 14.19 6.12 3.93
N GLU A 150 14.70 6.73 5.00
CA GLU A 150 15.80 6.16 5.77
C GLU A 150 15.44 4.81 6.39
N VAL A 151 14.26 4.69 7.00
CA VAL A 151 13.76 3.42 7.54
C VAL A 151 13.62 2.37 6.44
N TRP A 152 13.11 2.75 5.27
CA TRP A 152 13.04 1.86 4.11
C TRP A 152 14.42 1.39 3.65
N GLN A 153 15.40 2.28 3.53
CA GLN A 153 16.77 1.90 3.16
C GLN A 153 17.38 0.93 4.18
N LYS A 154 17.12 1.14 5.48
CA LYS A 154 17.56 0.21 6.54
C LYS A 154 16.92 -1.17 6.41
N HIS A 155 15.67 -1.27 5.94
CA HIS A 155 15.03 -2.55 5.68
C HIS A 155 15.57 -3.28 4.44
N ILE A 156 15.82 -2.53 3.37
CA ILE A 156 16.19 -3.12 2.07
C ILE A 156 17.69 -3.43 2.01
N PHE A 157 18.53 -2.56 2.56
CA PHE A 157 19.99 -2.64 2.46
C PHE A 157 20.69 -2.78 3.81
N GLY A 158 19.99 -2.53 4.91
CA GLY A 158 20.46 -2.84 6.24
C GLY A 158 19.90 -4.18 6.74
N ASP A 159 20.38 -4.61 7.91
CA ASP A 159 19.89 -5.82 8.58
C ASP A 159 18.65 -5.54 9.46
N LEU A 160 17.87 -4.49 9.15
CA LEU A 160 16.66 -4.15 9.92
C LEU A 160 15.48 -5.00 9.41
N PRO A 161 14.95 -5.96 10.19
CA PRO A 161 13.82 -6.76 9.76
C PRO A 161 12.53 -5.92 9.72
N PHE A 162 11.65 -6.21 8.76
CA PHE A 162 10.27 -5.73 8.80
C PHE A 162 9.52 -6.31 10.01
N GLU A 163 8.54 -5.57 10.54
CA GLU A 163 7.65 -6.07 11.57
C GLU A 163 6.72 -7.15 10.99
N GLN A 164 6.57 -8.26 11.71
CA GLN A 164 5.90 -9.47 11.22
C GLN A 164 4.56 -9.70 11.92
N TYR A 165 3.50 -9.89 11.14
CA TYR A 165 2.15 -10.11 11.66
C TYR A 165 1.52 -11.36 11.06
N GLY A 166 0.82 -12.12 11.91
CA GLY A 166 0.08 -13.33 11.50
C GLY A 166 -1.29 -13.00 10.91
N ILE A 167 -1.99 -14.04 10.45
CA ILE A 167 -3.36 -13.93 9.90
C ILE A 167 -4.39 -13.37 10.90
N ASN A 168 -4.09 -13.46 12.20
CA ASN A 168 -4.88 -12.90 13.30
C ASN A 168 -4.52 -11.44 13.61
N PHE A 169 -3.72 -10.80 12.76
CA PHE A 169 -3.26 -9.41 12.87
C PHE A 169 -2.40 -9.11 14.10
N LYS A 170 -1.84 -10.14 14.75
CA LYS A 170 -0.94 -9.99 15.90
C LYS A 170 0.51 -10.20 15.49
N PRO A 171 1.47 -9.58 16.20
CA PRO A 171 2.88 -9.85 16.02
C PRO A 171 3.19 -11.35 16.09
N THR A 172 4.07 -11.83 15.22
CA THR A 172 4.41 -13.26 15.12
C THR A 172 5.89 -13.46 14.83
N THR A 173 6.43 -14.59 15.30
CA THR A 173 7.75 -15.12 14.89
C THR A 173 7.64 -16.30 13.92
N LYS A 174 6.41 -16.75 13.64
CA LYS A 174 6.09 -17.75 12.60
C LYS A 174 5.98 -17.07 11.23
N LYS A 175 5.82 -17.88 10.16
CA LYS A 175 5.57 -17.39 8.79
C LYS A 175 4.50 -16.26 8.77
N PRO A 176 4.86 -15.03 8.38
CA PRO A 176 3.94 -13.89 8.43
C PRO A 176 2.89 -13.96 7.31
N SER A 177 1.77 -13.29 7.55
CA SER A 177 0.75 -12.99 6.52
C SER A 177 0.79 -11.53 6.09
N PHE A 178 1.33 -10.66 6.96
CA PHE A 178 1.49 -9.23 6.70
C PHE A 178 2.84 -8.75 7.25
N LEU A 179 3.40 -7.74 6.59
CA LEU A 179 4.69 -7.15 6.93
C LEU A 179 4.57 -5.63 6.87
N THR A 180 5.18 -4.94 7.82
CA THR A 180 5.22 -3.47 7.82
C THR A 180 6.62 -2.95 8.13
N SER A 181 6.90 -1.72 7.72
CA SER A 181 8.08 -0.98 8.20
C SER A 181 8.11 -0.89 9.72
N ASP A 182 9.31 -0.85 10.29
CA ASP A 182 9.52 -0.64 11.73
C ASP A 182 9.21 0.80 12.10
N THR A 183 8.15 0.94 12.90
CA THR A 183 7.62 2.23 13.32
C THR A 183 8.33 2.82 14.53
N LYS A 184 9.14 2.03 15.24
CA LYS A 184 9.86 2.48 16.45
C LYS A 184 10.96 3.49 16.16
N LEU A 185 11.36 3.60 14.90
CA LEU A 185 12.38 4.54 14.45
C LEU A 185 11.82 5.94 14.19
N PHE A 186 10.50 6.10 14.21
CA PHE A 186 9.84 7.39 14.23
C PHE A 186 9.57 7.76 15.68
N GLU A 187 10.03 8.93 16.12
CA GLU A 187 9.81 9.46 17.48
C GLU A 187 8.35 9.94 17.65
N LEU A 188 7.40 8.99 17.63
CA LEU A 188 5.95 9.22 17.63
C LEU A 188 5.33 9.19 19.03
#